data_AF-A0A811P865-F1
#
_entry.id   AF-A0A811P865-F1
#
_cell.length_a   1.000
_cell.length_b   1.000
_cell.length_c   1.000
_cell.angle_alpha   90.00
_cell.angle_beta   90.00
_cell.angle_gamma   90.00
#
_symmetry.space_group_name_H-M   'P 1'
#
loop_
_entity.id
_entity.type
_entity.pdbx_description
1 polymer ?
#
loop_
_entity_poly.entity_id
_entity_poly.type
_entity_poly.pdbx_seq_one_letter_code
_entity_poly.pdbx_strand_id
1 'polypeptide(L)'
;MAGRWRELHGSNHWEGLLDPLDVDLRRCLITYGEMIMATYEAFIGESRSPNAGMCRYRRADLFRRVDVSRPGWYEATRYLYATASAEVRGKVLLRPLCRQGRARECNWMGYVAVATDQGAAALGRRDIVVAWRGTQRALEWVADLKLALASAAGILGPEGAGGSDPSVHRGYLSLYTSADEGSNLSKQSARMQVISF
;
A
#
# COMPACT_ATOMS: atom_id res chain seq x y z
N MET A 1 5.18 8.28 22.98
CA MET A 1 4.30 8.38 21.79
C MET A 1 2.95 9.08 22.05
N ALA A 2 2.02 8.54 22.85
CA ALA A 2 0.65 9.09 22.97
C ALA A 2 0.54 10.62 23.19
N GLY A 3 1.37 11.22 24.05
CA GLY A 3 1.32 12.68 24.30
C GLY A 3 1.94 13.56 23.19
N ARG A 4 2.73 12.99 22.29
CA ARG A 4 3.48 13.70 21.23
C ARG A 4 3.09 13.27 19.82
N TRP A 5 1.98 12.53 19.66
CA TRP A 5 1.70 11.86 18.38
C TRP A 5 1.58 12.84 17.20
N ARG A 6 1.03 14.05 17.41
CA ARG A 6 0.92 15.07 16.35
C ARG A 6 2.29 15.54 15.86
N GLU A 7 3.20 15.80 16.80
CA GLU A 7 4.57 16.24 16.54
C GLU A 7 5.35 15.14 15.79
N LEU A 8 5.25 13.90 16.28
CA LEU A 8 5.86 12.72 15.65
C LEU A 8 5.31 12.43 14.25
N HIS A 9 4.11 12.94 13.94
CA HIS A 9 3.44 12.85 12.64
C HIS A 9 3.63 14.12 11.78
N GLY A 10 4.59 14.97 12.15
CA GLY A 10 5.02 16.07 11.29
C GLY A 10 4.15 17.32 11.38
N SER A 11 3.39 17.52 12.47
CA SER A 11 2.59 18.76 12.65
C SER A 11 3.43 20.03 12.63
N ASN A 12 4.73 19.93 12.92
CA ASN A 12 5.72 21.00 12.74
C ASN A 12 6.89 20.53 11.86
N HIS A 13 6.59 19.83 10.76
CA HIS A 13 7.58 19.39 9.76
C HIS A 13 8.79 18.61 10.32
N TRP A 14 8.62 17.93 11.46
CA TRP A 14 9.70 17.26 12.20
C TRP A 14 10.89 18.15 12.56
N GLU A 15 10.66 19.47 12.70
CA GLU A 15 11.69 20.43 13.13
C GLU A 15 12.35 20.00 14.44
N GLY A 16 13.68 19.94 14.46
CA GLY A 16 14.46 19.52 15.62
C GLY A 16 14.40 18.02 15.97
N LEU A 17 13.68 17.20 15.19
CA LEU A 17 13.54 15.76 15.46
C LEU A 17 14.42 14.85 14.60
N LEU A 18 15.03 15.37 13.54
CA LEU A 18 15.75 14.56 12.55
C LEU A 18 17.26 14.47 12.82
N ASP A 19 17.87 15.51 13.39
CA ASP A 19 19.31 15.56 13.66
C ASP A 19 19.61 16.25 15.02
N PRO A 20 19.93 15.47 16.08
CA PRO A 20 19.95 14.01 16.11
C PRO A 20 18.52 13.43 16.04
N LEU A 21 18.39 12.22 15.48
CA LEU A 21 17.08 11.57 15.35
C LEU A 21 16.44 11.30 16.72
N ASP A 22 15.32 11.96 17.02
CA ASP A 22 14.52 11.77 18.23
C ASP A 22 14.14 10.29 18.39
N VAL A 23 14.27 9.77 19.62
CA VAL A 23 14.10 8.34 19.91
C VAL A 23 12.66 7.86 19.70
N ASP A 24 11.67 8.71 19.98
CA ASP A 24 10.26 8.42 19.77
C ASP A 24 9.91 8.53 18.28
N LEU A 25 10.52 9.47 17.54
CA LEU A 25 10.40 9.52 16.09
C LEU A 25 11.00 8.27 15.44
N ARG A 26 12.19 7.83 15.88
CA ARG A 26 12.79 6.57 15.40
C ARG A 26 11.84 5.38 15.60
N ARG A 27 11.25 5.24 16.78
CA ARG A 27 10.28 4.16 17.07
C ARG A 27 9.02 4.26 16.20
N CYS A 28 8.53 5.48 15.98
CA CYS A 28 7.40 5.75 15.10
C CYS A 28 7.69 5.30 13.66
N LEU A 29 8.85 5.71 13.12
CA LEU A 29 9.30 5.35 11.77
C LEU A 29 9.49 3.85 11.61
N ILE A 30 10.10 3.17 12.59
CA ILE A 30 10.24 1.70 12.58
C ILE A 30 8.86 1.04 12.56
N THR A 31 7.91 1.52 13.37
CA THR A 31 6.55 0.95 13.41
C THR A 31 5.88 1.01 12.03
N TYR A 32 5.95 2.14 11.32
CA TYR A 32 5.40 2.22 9.96
C TYR A 32 6.22 1.43 8.94
N GLY A 33 7.54 1.33 9.12
CA GLY A 33 8.40 0.46 8.33
C GLY A 33 8.02 -1.02 8.43
N GLU A 34 7.73 -1.50 9.63
CA GLU A 34 7.24 -2.86 9.89
C GLU A 34 5.89 -3.12 9.20
N MET A 35 4.98 -2.13 9.17
CA MET A 35 3.72 -2.25 8.43
C MET A 35 3.95 -2.38 6.91
N ILE A 36 4.98 -1.72 6.37
CA ILE A 36 5.37 -1.89 4.97
C ILE A 36 5.98 -3.28 4.77
N MET A 37 6.88 -3.72 5.66
CA MET A 37 7.52 -5.03 5.59
C MET A 37 6.54 -6.20 5.67
N ALA A 38 5.48 -6.07 6.47
CA ALA A 38 4.38 -7.03 6.51
C ALA A 38 3.78 -7.30 5.12
N THR A 39 3.77 -6.30 4.22
CA THR A 39 3.33 -6.51 2.84
C THR A 39 4.28 -7.38 2.02
N TYR A 40 5.58 -7.24 2.23
CA TYR A 40 6.58 -8.04 1.55
C TYR A 40 6.57 -9.49 2.04
N GLU A 41 6.51 -9.68 3.36
CA GLU A 41 6.47 -11.00 3.97
C GLU A 41 5.20 -11.77 3.58
N ALA A 42 4.04 -11.11 3.59
CA ALA A 42 2.78 -11.77 3.30
C ALA A 42 2.55 -12.03 1.80
N PHE A 43 3.30 -11.39 0.90
CA PHE A 43 3.10 -11.56 -0.54
C PHE A 43 3.64 -12.91 -1.05
N ILE A 44 2.84 -13.61 -1.87
CA ILE A 44 3.26 -14.85 -2.52
C ILE A 44 3.99 -14.52 -3.84
N GLY A 45 5.31 -14.39 -3.75
CA GLY A 45 6.19 -14.11 -4.90
C GLY A 45 6.58 -15.31 -5.77
N GLU A 46 6.25 -16.54 -5.35
CA GLU A 46 6.59 -17.78 -6.08
C GLU A 46 5.61 -18.02 -7.24
N SER A 47 6.06 -17.78 -8.48
CA SER A 47 5.23 -17.90 -9.69
C SER A 47 4.66 -19.30 -9.93
N ARG A 48 5.27 -20.37 -9.39
CA ARG A 48 4.75 -21.74 -9.48
C ARG A 48 3.53 -21.97 -8.58
N SER A 49 3.32 -21.11 -7.59
CA SER A 49 2.15 -21.18 -6.71
C SER A 49 0.88 -20.81 -7.48
N PRO A 50 -0.24 -21.53 -7.31
CA PRO A 50 -1.54 -21.10 -7.84
C PRO A 50 -2.05 -19.79 -7.22
N ASN A 51 -1.47 -19.39 -6.09
CA ASN A 51 -1.79 -18.15 -5.38
C ASN A 51 -0.70 -17.08 -5.57
N ALA A 52 0.23 -17.25 -6.52
CA ALA A 52 1.22 -16.21 -6.84
C ALA A 52 0.53 -14.87 -7.09
N GLY A 53 1.02 -13.80 -6.46
CA GLY A 53 0.39 -12.49 -6.55
C GLY A 53 -0.65 -12.17 -5.46
N MET A 54 -0.97 -13.12 -4.58
CA MET A 54 -1.92 -12.94 -3.48
C MET A 54 -1.23 -12.79 -2.12
N CYS A 55 -1.99 -12.40 -1.10
CA CYS A 55 -1.56 -12.50 0.30
C CYS A 55 -1.57 -13.97 0.76
N ARG A 56 -0.55 -14.37 1.53
CA ARG A 56 -0.42 -15.70 2.14
C ARG A 56 -1.38 -15.91 3.31
N TYR A 57 -1.72 -14.84 4.02
CA TYR A 57 -2.48 -14.91 5.26
C TYR A 57 -3.89 -14.34 5.08
N ARG A 58 -4.80 -14.76 5.95
CA ARG A 58 -6.11 -14.11 6.09
C ARG A 58 -5.93 -12.81 6.86
N ARG A 59 -6.85 -11.86 6.68
CA ARG A 59 -6.85 -10.55 7.36
C ARG A 59 -6.64 -10.68 8.88
N ALA A 60 -7.44 -11.51 9.52
CA ALA A 60 -7.40 -11.74 10.97
C ALA A 60 -6.06 -12.34 11.48
N ASP A 61 -5.28 -12.96 10.60
CA ASP A 61 -4.03 -13.62 10.94
C ASP A 61 -2.79 -12.82 10.52
N LEU A 62 -2.95 -11.75 9.73
CA LEU A 62 -1.83 -11.05 9.08
C LEU A 62 -0.73 -10.70 10.08
N PHE A 63 -1.05 -9.88 11.08
CA PHE A 63 -0.07 -9.40 12.07
C PHE A 63 0.40 -10.48 13.05
N ARG A 64 -0.31 -11.61 13.15
CA ARG A 64 0.14 -12.76 13.96
C ARG A 64 1.14 -13.65 13.23
N ARG A 65 1.30 -13.47 11.92
CA ARG A 65 2.05 -14.36 11.01
C ARG A 65 3.21 -13.68 10.29
N VAL A 66 3.35 -12.36 10.45
CA VAL A 66 4.48 -11.55 9.95
C VAL A 66 5.26 -11.03 11.14
N ASP A 67 6.52 -10.68 10.92
CA ASP A 67 7.38 -10.13 11.98
C ASP A 67 7.11 -8.64 12.18
N VAL A 68 6.35 -8.31 13.23
CA VAL A 68 6.04 -6.94 13.65
C VAL A 68 6.22 -6.85 15.15
N SER A 69 6.78 -5.74 15.65
CA SER A 69 7.09 -5.58 17.07
C SER A 69 5.84 -5.59 17.97
N ARG A 70 4.67 -5.24 17.42
CA ARG A 70 3.44 -5.01 18.19
C ARG A 70 2.19 -5.56 17.47
N PRO A 71 2.08 -6.88 17.32
CA PRO A 71 1.04 -7.50 16.49
C PRO A 71 -0.39 -7.26 16.99
N GLY A 72 -0.57 -6.97 18.28
CA GLY A 72 -1.88 -6.66 18.88
C GLY A 72 -2.32 -5.20 18.74
N TRP A 73 -1.48 -4.30 18.22
CA TRP A 73 -1.81 -2.88 18.13
C TRP A 73 -2.69 -2.54 16.94
N TYR A 74 -2.72 -3.37 15.92
CA TYR A 74 -3.48 -3.13 14.70
C TYR A 74 -4.20 -4.40 14.25
N GLU A 75 -5.34 -4.21 13.58
CA GLU A 75 -6.04 -5.26 12.87
C GLU A 75 -6.21 -4.87 11.41
N ALA A 76 -5.94 -5.80 10.49
CA ALA A 76 -6.16 -5.57 9.07
C ALA A 76 -7.67 -5.66 8.75
N THR A 77 -8.28 -4.53 8.43
CA THR A 77 -9.71 -4.42 8.14
C THR A 77 -10.03 -4.61 6.67
N ARG A 78 -9.09 -4.37 5.75
CA ARG A 78 -9.33 -4.59 4.31
C ARG A 78 -8.06 -4.99 3.58
N TYR A 79 -8.19 -5.85 2.58
CA TYR A 79 -7.12 -6.11 1.61
C TYR A 79 -7.37 -5.33 0.34
N LEU A 80 -6.29 -4.78 -0.20
CA LEU A 80 -6.29 -3.96 -1.39
C LEU A 80 -5.73 -4.77 -2.55
N TYR A 81 -6.40 -4.67 -3.69
CA TYR A 81 -5.99 -5.31 -4.93
C TYR A 81 -5.86 -4.28 -6.02
N ALA A 82 -4.82 -4.40 -6.83
CA ALA A 82 -4.60 -3.50 -7.96
C ALA A 82 -4.48 -4.32 -9.25
N THR A 83 -5.12 -3.80 -10.30
CA THR A 83 -4.83 -4.17 -11.69
C THR A 83 -4.08 -3.03 -12.36
N ALA A 84 -3.70 -3.20 -13.62
CA ALA A 84 -3.14 -2.14 -14.44
C ALA A 84 -3.78 -2.16 -15.83
N SER A 85 -3.59 -1.07 -16.57
CA SER A 85 -3.99 -0.96 -17.98
C SER A 85 -3.32 -2.06 -18.79
N ALA A 86 -3.93 -2.47 -19.91
CA ALA A 86 -3.44 -3.56 -20.75
C ALA A 86 -1.94 -3.40 -21.13
N GLU A 87 -1.52 -2.16 -21.42
CA GLU A 87 -0.14 -1.78 -21.77
C GLU A 87 0.90 -2.11 -20.67
N VAL A 88 0.48 -2.06 -19.40
CA VAL A 88 1.37 -2.14 -18.24
C VAL A 88 1.15 -3.43 -17.44
N ARG A 89 0.00 -4.08 -17.58
CA ARG A 89 -0.44 -5.25 -16.82
C ARG A 89 0.56 -6.40 -16.82
N GLY A 90 1.12 -6.75 -17.97
CA GLY A 90 2.07 -7.86 -18.10
C GLY A 90 3.45 -7.60 -17.47
N LYS A 91 3.76 -6.32 -17.20
CA LYS A 91 5.07 -5.87 -16.70
C LYS A 91 5.08 -5.77 -15.17
N VAL A 92 3.95 -5.42 -14.56
CA VAL A 92 3.88 -5.03 -13.14
C VAL A 92 3.26 -6.08 -12.24
N LEU A 93 2.33 -6.88 -12.77
CA LEU A 93 1.59 -7.87 -12.02
C LEU A 93 2.28 -9.23 -12.13
N LEU A 94 2.56 -9.83 -10.97
CA LEU A 94 3.05 -11.20 -10.92
C LEU A 94 1.91 -12.14 -11.31
N ARG A 95 2.11 -12.92 -12.38
CA ARG A 95 1.16 -13.93 -12.83
C ARG A 95 1.60 -15.33 -12.41
N PRO A 96 0.69 -16.17 -11.88
CA PRO A 96 0.94 -17.59 -11.72
C PRO A 96 1.28 -18.26 -13.06
N LEU A 97 2.24 -19.18 -13.07
CA LEU A 97 2.55 -20.03 -14.23
C LEU A 97 1.46 -21.07 -14.48
N CYS A 98 0.69 -21.43 -13.45
CA CYS A 98 -0.37 -22.42 -13.60
C CYS A 98 -1.60 -21.85 -14.31
N ARG A 99 -2.27 -22.69 -15.11
CA ARG A 99 -3.45 -22.29 -15.88
C ARG A 99 -4.66 -21.91 -15.01
N GLN A 100 -4.72 -22.42 -13.78
CA GLN A 100 -5.81 -22.17 -12.82
C GLN A 100 -5.45 -21.13 -11.75
N GLY A 101 -4.41 -20.33 -11.97
CA GLY A 101 -3.95 -19.34 -11.00
C GLY A 101 -4.99 -18.26 -10.71
N ARG A 102 -5.08 -17.83 -9.44
CA ARG A 102 -6.12 -16.89 -8.97
C ARG A 102 -5.85 -15.44 -9.33
N ALA A 103 -4.59 -15.01 -9.36
CA ALA A 103 -4.19 -13.61 -9.60
C ALA A 103 -3.68 -13.42 -11.04
N ARG A 104 -4.59 -13.53 -12.02
CA ARG A 104 -4.25 -13.33 -13.44
C ARG A 104 -4.34 -11.87 -13.88
N GLU A 105 -5.30 -11.15 -13.31
CA GLU A 105 -5.66 -9.80 -13.71
C GLU A 105 -5.35 -8.76 -12.64
N CYS A 106 -5.16 -9.17 -11.40
CA CYS A 106 -4.80 -8.30 -10.29
C CYS A 106 -3.88 -9.01 -9.30
N ASN A 107 -3.16 -8.21 -8.52
CA ASN A 107 -2.37 -8.68 -7.40
C ASN A 107 -2.86 -8.03 -6.11
N TRP A 108 -2.62 -8.71 -5.00
CA TRP A 108 -2.66 -8.10 -3.69
C TRP A 108 -1.61 -6.99 -3.61
N MET A 109 -2.07 -5.78 -3.30
CA MET A 109 -1.29 -4.55 -3.34
C MET A 109 -1.14 -3.92 -1.95
N GLY A 110 -1.68 -4.55 -0.91
CA GLY A 110 -1.55 -4.07 0.46
C GLY A 110 -2.83 -4.21 1.25
N TYR A 111 -2.96 -3.40 2.29
CA TYR A 111 -4.07 -3.50 3.23
C TYR A 111 -4.38 -2.17 3.91
N VAL A 112 -5.59 -2.10 4.46
CA VAL A 112 -5.98 -1.10 5.46
C VAL A 112 -5.97 -1.78 6.82
N ALA A 113 -5.36 -1.14 7.80
CA ALA A 113 -5.35 -1.58 9.18
C ALA A 113 -5.77 -0.45 10.12
N VAL A 114 -6.45 -0.81 11.20
CA VAL A 114 -6.94 0.14 12.20
C VAL A 114 -6.36 -0.24 13.55
N ALA A 115 -5.96 0.76 14.33
CA ALA A 115 -5.47 0.53 15.68
C ALA A 115 -6.56 -0.13 16.55
N THR A 116 -6.21 -1.20 17.25
CA THR A 116 -7.06 -1.82 18.28
C THR A 116 -7.20 -0.90 19.48
N ASP A 117 -8.06 -1.21 20.45
CA ASP A 117 -8.19 -0.36 21.66
C ASP A 117 -6.87 -0.26 22.43
N GLN A 118 -6.14 -1.36 22.52
CA GLN A 118 -4.80 -1.39 23.07
C GLN A 118 -3.84 -0.49 22.28
N GLY A 119 -3.86 -0.60 20.94
CA GLY A 119 -3.04 0.24 20.07
C GLY A 119 -3.39 1.71 20.21
N ALA A 120 -4.66 2.05 20.18
CA ALA A 120 -5.15 3.43 20.27
C ALA A 120 -4.77 4.09 21.61
N ALA A 121 -4.86 3.36 22.72
CA ALA A 121 -4.39 3.83 24.02
C ALA A 121 -2.88 4.13 24.03
N ALA A 122 -2.06 3.26 23.44
CA ALA A 122 -0.61 3.45 23.38
C ALA A 122 -0.17 4.55 22.39
N LEU A 123 -0.93 4.70 21.30
CA LEU A 123 -0.70 5.66 20.22
C LEU A 123 -1.28 7.04 20.53
N GLY A 124 -2.22 7.15 21.47
CA GLY A 124 -2.95 8.37 21.82
C GLY A 124 -4.04 8.77 20.82
N ARG A 125 -4.34 7.92 19.83
CA ARG A 125 -5.39 8.13 18.81
C ARG A 125 -5.76 6.81 18.12
N ARG A 126 -6.93 6.78 17.48
CA ARG A 126 -7.33 5.69 16.57
C ARG A 126 -6.63 5.87 15.22
N ASP A 127 -5.44 5.29 15.11
CA ASP A 127 -4.62 5.36 13.90
C ASP A 127 -5.18 4.44 12.81
N ILE A 128 -5.34 4.95 11.58
CA ILE A 128 -5.72 4.17 10.40
C ILE A 128 -4.53 4.17 9.43
N VAL A 129 -4.07 2.99 9.07
CA VAL A 129 -2.88 2.79 8.23
C VAL A 129 -3.31 2.18 6.91
N VAL A 130 -2.88 2.79 5.81
CA VAL A 130 -2.96 2.22 4.47
C VAL A 130 -1.55 1.81 4.07
N ALA A 131 -1.25 0.52 4.14
CA ALA A 131 0.05 -0.02 3.77
C ALA A 131 0.01 -0.48 2.32
N TRP A 132 0.82 0.15 1.46
CA TRP A 132 0.98 -0.22 0.06
C TRP A 132 2.20 -1.12 -0.12
N ARG A 133 2.03 -2.23 -0.85
CA ARG A 133 3.10 -3.13 -1.19
C ARG A 133 3.97 -2.52 -2.29
N GLY A 134 5.26 -2.36 -2.01
CA GLY A 134 6.24 -1.93 -3.00
C GLY A 134 6.65 -3.02 -3.98
N THR A 135 7.68 -2.73 -4.78
CA THR A 135 8.18 -3.62 -5.84
C THR A 135 9.01 -4.77 -5.26
N GLN A 136 8.73 -6.01 -5.66
CA GLN A 136 9.51 -7.20 -5.27
C GLN A 136 10.64 -7.57 -6.25
N ARG A 137 10.53 -7.21 -7.54
CA ARG A 137 11.58 -7.43 -8.54
C ARG A 137 11.88 -6.13 -9.30
N ALA A 138 13.14 -5.75 -9.27
CA ALA A 138 13.80 -4.75 -10.10
C ALA A 138 14.03 -5.38 -11.52
N LEU A 139 14.16 -4.70 -12.67
CA LEU A 139 14.49 -3.29 -12.89
C LEU A 139 14.51 -2.88 -14.39
N GLU A 140 13.62 -3.35 -15.28
CA GLU A 140 13.59 -2.84 -16.68
C GLU A 140 12.35 -2.01 -17.00
N TRP A 141 11.15 -2.56 -16.82
CA TRP A 141 9.92 -1.83 -17.19
C TRP A 141 9.67 -0.58 -16.37
N VAL A 142 10.13 -0.54 -15.11
CA VAL A 142 9.99 0.66 -14.29
C VAL A 142 10.78 1.78 -14.94
N ALA A 143 11.94 1.52 -15.58
CA ALA A 143 12.69 2.52 -16.33
C ALA A 143 11.93 3.02 -17.57
N ASP A 144 11.33 2.12 -18.36
CA ASP A 144 10.52 2.50 -19.53
C ASP A 144 9.25 3.29 -19.18
N LEU A 145 8.61 2.95 -18.06
CA LEU A 145 7.41 3.65 -17.55
C LEU A 145 7.75 4.88 -16.70
N LYS A 146 8.97 4.99 -16.17
CA LYS A 146 9.48 6.12 -15.36
C LYS A 146 9.50 7.43 -16.12
N LEU A 147 9.58 7.38 -17.44
CA LEU A 147 9.69 8.57 -18.29
C LEU A 147 8.34 9.12 -18.77
N ALA A 148 7.25 8.34 -18.64
CA ALA A 148 5.93 8.76 -19.09
C ALA A 148 5.12 9.40 -17.95
N LEU A 149 4.90 10.70 -18.07
CA LEU A 149 3.96 11.44 -17.25
C LEU A 149 2.53 11.31 -17.81
N ALA A 150 1.55 11.31 -16.90
CA ALA A 150 0.14 11.36 -17.23
C ALA A 150 -0.56 12.37 -16.31
N SER A 151 -1.58 13.03 -16.85
CA SER A 151 -2.39 13.98 -16.09
C SER A 151 -3.07 13.27 -14.91
N ALA A 152 -2.96 13.90 -13.73
CA ALA A 152 -3.67 13.56 -12.50
C ALA A 152 -4.86 14.49 -12.24
N ALA A 153 -5.22 15.37 -13.18
CA ALA A 153 -6.31 16.32 -13.02
C ALA A 153 -7.64 15.61 -12.66
N GLY A 154 -7.89 14.43 -13.25
CA GLY A 154 -9.08 13.62 -12.92
C GLY A 154 -9.11 13.05 -11.50
N ILE A 155 -7.98 13.04 -10.77
CA ILE A 155 -7.91 12.64 -9.35
C ILE A 155 -8.05 13.85 -8.43
N LEU A 156 -7.32 14.93 -8.74
CA LEU A 156 -7.19 16.11 -7.89
C LEU A 156 -8.38 17.08 -8.05
N GLY A 157 -9.12 16.96 -9.16
CA GLY A 157 -10.22 17.86 -9.50
C GLY A 157 -9.73 19.28 -9.82
N PRO A 158 -10.65 20.20 -10.17
CA PRO A 158 -10.32 21.58 -10.51
C PRO A 158 -9.58 22.33 -9.39
N GLU A 159 -9.98 22.10 -8.13
CA GLU A 159 -9.40 22.76 -6.96
C GLU A 159 -7.97 22.28 -6.68
N GLY A 160 -7.73 20.96 -6.71
CA GLY A 160 -6.40 20.40 -6.45
C GLY A 160 -5.40 20.61 -7.61
N ALA A 161 -5.89 20.91 -8.81
CA ALA A 161 -5.07 21.24 -9.96
C ALA A 161 -4.53 22.69 -9.93
N GLY A 162 -5.16 23.59 -9.15
CA GLY A 162 -4.69 24.97 -8.98
C GLY A 162 -4.55 25.76 -10.28
N GLY A 163 -5.34 25.43 -11.32
CA GLY A 163 -5.22 26.01 -12.65
C GLY A 163 -4.08 25.46 -13.52
N SER A 164 -3.38 24.41 -13.08
CA SER A 164 -2.34 23.69 -13.82
C SER A 164 -2.82 22.30 -14.26
N ASP A 165 -2.05 21.60 -15.12
CA ASP A 165 -2.26 20.17 -15.38
C ASP A 165 -1.28 19.33 -14.54
N PRO A 166 -1.65 18.92 -13.32
CA PRO A 166 -0.76 18.18 -12.45
C PRO A 166 -0.44 16.84 -13.09
N SER A 167 0.84 16.52 -13.18
CA SER A 167 1.32 15.30 -13.83
C SER A 167 1.93 14.33 -12.81
N VAL A 168 1.63 13.05 -12.97
CA VAL A 168 2.18 11.96 -12.16
C VAL A 168 2.72 10.85 -13.05
N HIS A 169 3.50 9.95 -12.48
CA HIS A 169 4.03 8.79 -13.19
C HIS A 169 2.89 7.88 -13.71
N ARG A 170 2.85 7.62 -15.02
CA ARG A 170 1.78 6.85 -15.70
C ARG A 170 1.56 5.46 -15.12
N GLY A 171 2.64 4.74 -14.79
CA GLY A 171 2.54 3.42 -14.16
C GLY A 171 1.85 3.43 -12.78
N TYR A 172 2.19 4.38 -11.90
CA TYR A 172 1.52 4.51 -10.60
C TYR A 172 0.07 4.93 -10.75
N LEU A 173 -0.20 5.88 -11.65
CA LEU A 173 -1.58 6.25 -11.97
C LEU A 173 -2.38 5.04 -12.43
N SER A 174 -1.82 4.25 -13.34
CA SER A 174 -2.45 3.03 -13.85
C SER A 174 -2.78 2.04 -12.73
N LEU A 175 -1.82 1.72 -11.85
CA LEU A 175 -2.09 0.82 -10.70
C LEU A 175 -3.14 1.37 -9.74
N TYR A 176 -3.16 2.69 -9.57
CA TYR A 176 -4.03 3.35 -8.61
C TYR A 176 -5.48 3.45 -9.10
N THR A 177 -5.69 3.68 -10.40
CA THR A 177 -7.01 3.99 -10.97
C THR A 177 -7.60 2.91 -11.87
N SER A 178 -6.82 1.95 -12.36
CA SER A 178 -7.36 0.88 -13.22
C SER A 178 -8.28 -0.05 -12.44
N ALA A 179 -9.34 -0.50 -13.09
CA ALA A 179 -10.28 -1.51 -12.60
C ALA A 179 -10.51 -2.56 -13.71
N ASP A 180 -11.01 -3.72 -13.29
CA ASP A 180 -11.41 -4.79 -14.20
C ASP A 180 -12.79 -5.30 -13.74
N GLU A 181 -13.84 -4.90 -14.46
CA GLU A 181 -15.23 -5.18 -14.08
C GLU A 181 -15.55 -6.69 -14.04
N GLY A 182 -14.79 -7.50 -14.79
CA GLY A 182 -14.92 -8.96 -14.80
C GLY A 182 -14.27 -9.66 -13.60
N SER A 183 -13.43 -8.95 -12.84
CA SER A 183 -12.70 -9.50 -11.68
C SER A 183 -13.39 -9.20 -10.37
N ASN A 184 -13.62 -10.22 -9.55
CA ASN A 184 -14.21 -10.06 -8.21
C ASN A 184 -13.32 -9.28 -7.23
N LEU A 185 -12.00 -9.24 -7.48
CA LEU A 185 -11.02 -8.62 -6.57
C LEU A 185 -10.68 -7.19 -6.98
N SER A 186 -10.77 -6.87 -8.27
CA SER A 186 -10.40 -5.56 -8.84
C SER A 186 -11.54 -4.92 -9.63
N LYS A 187 -12.79 -5.28 -9.31
CA LYS A 187 -14.01 -4.64 -9.85
C LYS A 187 -13.99 -3.12 -9.67
N GLN A 188 -13.41 -2.68 -8.55
CA GLN A 188 -13.10 -1.29 -8.27
C GLN A 188 -11.59 -1.10 -8.27
N SER A 189 -11.14 0.10 -8.64
CA SER A 189 -9.73 0.45 -8.59
C SER A 189 -9.18 0.44 -7.17
N ALA A 190 -7.86 0.35 -7.03
CA ALA A 190 -7.21 0.36 -5.72
C ALA A 190 -7.53 1.65 -4.95
N ARG A 191 -7.59 2.80 -5.63
CA ARG A 191 -8.09 4.07 -5.08
C ARG A 191 -9.49 3.93 -4.47
N MET A 192 -10.43 3.37 -5.22
CA MET A 192 -11.81 3.25 -4.76
C MET A 192 -11.96 2.26 -3.61
N GLN A 193 -11.16 1.20 -3.58
CA GLN A 193 -11.10 0.28 -2.43
C GLN A 193 -10.61 0.97 -1.15
N VAL A 194 -9.70 1.95 -1.26
CA VAL A 194 -9.21 2.75 -0.12
C VAL A 194 -10.18 3.86 0.28
N ILE A 195 -10.91 4.47 -0.63
CA ILE A 195 -11.84 5.55 -0.25
C ILE A 195 -13.16 5.01 0.32
N SER A 196 -13.45 3.72 0.10
CA SER A 196 -14.72 3.08 0.51
C SER A 196 -14.59 2.04 1.63
N PHE A 197 -13.48 2.00 2.40
CA PHE A 197 -13.28 0.97 3.43
C PHE A 197 -14.02 1.25 4.74
#